data_AF-S6UBZ5-F1
#
_entry.id   AF-S6UBZ5-F1
#
_cell.length_a   1.000
_cell.length_b   1.000
_cell.length_c   1.000
_cell.angle_alpha   90.00
_cell.angle_beta   90.00
_cell.angle_gamma   90.00
#
_symmetry.space_group_name_H-M   'P 1'
#
loop_
_entity.id
_entity.type
_entity.pdbx_description
1 polymer ?
#
loop_
_entity_poly.entity_id
_entity_poly.type
_entity_poly.pdbx_seq_one_letter_code
_entity_poly.pdbx_strand_id
1 'polypeptide(L)'
;MRRTLVSLCVIQAISQAAWADQVTAGQPSSDSIELQNIDIQGTASGENAQGPVDGYRATRSASATRTDTSLHETPQSVSVVTREAVED
;
A
#
# COMPACT_ATOMS: atom_id res chain seq x y z
N MET A 1 56.77 -51.57 16.76
CA MET A 1 57.33 -50.20 16.66
C MET A 1 56.81 -49.62 15.34
N ARG A 2 55.56 -49.19 15.25
CA ARG A 2 55.03 -47.85 15.58
C ARG A 2 55.71 -46.70 14.81
N ARG A 3 55.04 -46.30 13.72
CA ARG A 3 54.68 -44.92 13.34
C ARG A 3 55.76 -44.01 12.74
N THR A 4 55.73 -43.87 11.41
CA THR A 4 56.13 -42.65 10.68
C THR A 4 55.09 -42.40 9.58
N LEU A 5 54.02 -41.65 9.89
CA LEU A 5 53.81 -40.25 9.49
C LEU A 5 53.51 -40.13 7.98
N VAL A 6 52.28 -40.31 7.48
CA VAL A 6 51.12 -39.36 7.54
C VAL A 6 51.47 -37.90 7.20
N SER A 7 52.65 -37.63 6.63
CA SER A 7 53.13 -36.28 6.35
C SER A 7 53.01 -35.88 4.87
N LEU A 8 51.88 -36.19 4.21
CA LEU A 8 51.61 -35.75 2.82
C LEU A 8 50.26 -35.01 2.65
N CYS A 9 49.58 -34.63 3.74
CA CYS A 9 48.30 -33.91 3.68
C CYS A 9 48.30 -32.49 4.25
N VAL A 10 49.44 -31.93 4.66
CA VAL A 10 49.47 -30.57 5.27
C VAL A 10 49.82 -29.46 4.28
N ILE A 11 50.23 -29.77 3.04
CA ILE A 11 50.71 -28.73 2.09
C ILE A 11 49.60 -28.16 1.17
N GLN A 12 48.37 -28.71 1.17
CA GLN A 12 47.26 -28.16 0.36
C GLN A 12 46.35 -27.14 1.08
N ALA A 13 46.80 -26.56 2.20
CA ALA A 13 46.03 -25.53 2.91
C ALA A 13 46.52 -24.10 2.66
N ILE A 14 47.26 -23.83 1.57
CA ILE A 14 47.51 -22.47 1.11
C ILE A 14 46.30 -22.04 0.27
N SER A 15 45.21 -21.76 0.97
CA SER A 15 44.08 -21.02 0.41
C SER A 15 44.60 -19.67 -0.06
N GLN A 16 44.39 -19.35 -1.34
CA GLN A 16 44.59 -18.00 -1.82
C GLN A 16 43.64 -17.10 -1.03
N ALA A 17 44.20 -16.25 -0.16
CA ALA A 17 43.48 -15.10 0.34
C ALA A 17 43.24 -14.20 -0.89
N ALA A 18 42.12 -14.41 -1.56
CA ALA A 18 41.62 -13.47 -2.54
C ALA A 18 41.36 -12.17 -1.78
N TRP A 19 42.18 -11.15 -2.03
CA TRP A 19 41.83 -9.76 -1.71
C TRP A 19 40.69 -9.34 -2.64
N ALA A 20 39.49 -9.84 -2.37
CA ALA A 20 38.29 -9.21 -2.87
C ALA A 20 38.05 -7.99 -1.99
N ASP A 21 38.12 -6.80 -2.59
CA ASP A 21 37.65 -5.56 -1.99
C ASP A 21 36.19 -5.78 -1.59
N GLN A 22 35.92 -5.92 -0.29
CA GLN A 22 34.57 -6.03 0.22
C GLN A 22 33.93 -4.66 -0.01
N VAL A 23 33.19 -4.52 -1.11
CA VAL A 23 32.30 -3.38 -1.31
C VAL A 23 31.28 -3.44 -0.17
N THR A 24 31.56 -2.69 0.89
CA THR A 24 30.61 -2.42 1.95
C THR A 24 29.47 -1.66 1.29
N ALA A 25 28.37 -2.36 1.01
CA ALA A 25 27.15 -1.73 0.56
C ALA A 25 26.73 -0.72 1.64
N GLY A 26 26.93 0.57 1.32
CA GLY A 26 26.38 1.73 2.02
C GLY A 26 26.36 1.61 3.54
N GLN A 27 27.47 1.98 4.20
CA GLN A 27 27.36 2.47 5.57
C GLN A 27 26.38 3.67 5.54
N PRO A 28 25.24 3.64 6.24
CA PRO A 28 24.36 4.79 6.27
C PRO A 28 25.15 5.94 6.91
N SER A 29 25.39 6.99 6.13
CA SER A 29 25.85 8.27 6.65
C SER A 29 24.95 8.65 7.82
N SER A 30 25.53 8.93 8.99
CA SER A 30 24.81 9.26 10.23
C SER A 30 24.00 10.58 10.18
N ASP A 31 23.84 11.16 8.98
CA ASP A 31 23.02 12.33 8.65
C ASP A 31 21.71 11.91 7.93
N SER A 32 21.17 10.73 8.25
CA SER A 32 19.86 10.30 7.76
C SER A 32 18.75 10.85 8.66
N ILE A 33 17.93 11.76 8.15
CA ILE A 33 16.71 12.21 8.82
C ILE A 33 15.60 11.18 8.55
N GLU A 34 15.15 10.50 9.59
CA GLU A 34 14.01 9.59 9.52
C GLU A 34 12.70 10.40 9.50
N LEU A 35 11.95 10.27 8.41
CA LEU A 35 10.65 10.92 8.27
C LEU A 35 9.57 10.10 9.01
N GLN A 36 8.69 10.80 9.70
CA GLN A 36 7.54 10.19 10.36
C GLN A 36 6.53 9.68 9.33
N ASN A 37 5.89 8.55 9.65
CA ASN A 37 4.79 8.03 8.84
C ASN A 37 3.60 8.99 8.89
N ILE A 38 3.09 9.39 7.72
CA ILE A 38 1.89 10.21 7.59
C ILE A 38 0.79 9.33 7.01
N ASP A 39 -0.30 9.17 7.76
CA ASP A 39 -1.51 8.49 7.31
C ASP A 39 -2.53 9.54 6.86
N ILE A 40 -3.00 9.42 5.61
CA ILE A 40 -3.92 10.36 4.99
C ILE A 40 -5.26 9.65 4.81
N GLN A 41 -6.20 9.92 5.72
CA GLN A 41 -7.56 9.41 5.62
C GLN A 41 -8.37 10.30 4.68
N GLY A 42 -8.78 9.76 3.54
CA GLY A 42 -9.71 10.43 2.63
C GLY A 42 -11.12 10.44 3.23
N THR A 43 -11.71 11.63 3.43
CA THR A 43 -13.09 11.77 3.89
C THR A 43 -14.06 11.48 2.74
N ALA A 44 -14.17 10.22 2.33
CA ALA A 44 -15.20 9.76 1.39
C ALA A 44 -16.48 9.31 2.13
N SER A 45 -16.74 9.81 3.34
CA SER A 45 -17.93 9.47 4.15
C SER A 45 -19.24 10.11 3.64
N GLY A 46 -19.26 10.63 2.42
CA GLY A 46 -20.44 11.25 1.83
C GLY A 46 -21.22 10.27 0.95
N GLU A 47 -22.53 10.46 0.88
CA GLU A 47 -23.38 9.81 -0.13
C GLU A 47 -22.82 10.10 -1.53
N ASN A 48 -22.80 9.09 -2.39
CA ASN A 48 -22.37 9.17 -3.78
C ASN A 48 -23.55 8.81 -4.67
N ALA A 49 -23.76 9.54 -5.77
CA ALA A 49 -24.85 9.31 -6.72
C ALA A 49 -24.96 7.88 -7.31
N GLN A 50 -23.87 7.10 -7.31
CA GLN A 50 -23.85 5.70 -7.76
C GLN A 50 -23.68 4.70 -6.60
N GLY A 51 -23.51 5.19 -5.37
CA GLY A 51 -23.33 4.36 -4.19
C GLY A 51 -24.66 3.92 -3.56
N PRO A 52 -24.59 3.06 -2.52
CA PRO A 52 -25.75 2.81 -1.68
C PRO A 52 -26.16 4.08 -0.94
N VAL A 53 -27.46 4.21 -0.68
CA VAL A 53 -28.02 5.26 0.16
C VAL A 53 -28.38 4.64 1.51
N ASP A 54 -28.05 5.32 2.59
CA ASP A 54 -28.47 4.97 3.94
C ASP A 54 -29.86 5.56 4.21
N GLY A 55 -30.87 4.70 4.42
CA GLY A 55 -32.24 5.15 4.71
C GLY A 55 -33.14 5.36 3.48
N TYR A 56 -34.18 6.16 3.70
CA TYR A 56 -35.24 6.47 2.73
C TYR A 56 -35.02 7.79 1.97
N ARG A 57 -33.95 8.53 2.28
CA ARG A 57 -33.73 9.87 1.72
C ARG A 57 -32.35 9.98 1.07
N ALA A 58 -32.33 9.89 -0.26
CA ALA A 58 -31.17 10.25 -1.06
C ALA A 58 -30.94 11.77 -1.08
N THR A 59 -29.69 12.20 -1.15
CA THR A 59 -29.27 13.61 -1.27
C THR A 59 -28.55 13.90 -2.58
N ARG A 60 -28.08 12.88 -3.31
CA ARG A 60 -27.37 13.04 -4.60
C ARG A 60 -27.92 12.13 -5.68
N SER A 61 -27.78 12.53 -6.94
CA SER A 61 -28.14 11.72 -8.10
C SER A 61 -27.37 12.14 -9.34
N ALA A 62 -27.07 11.17 -10.20
CA ALA A 62 -26.45 11.38 -11.50
C ALA A 62 -27.43 11.19 -12.66
N SER A 63 -28.68 10.82 -12.39
CA SER A 63 -29.65 10.52 -13.46
C SER A 63 -29.96 11.74 -14.33
N ALA A 64 -30.03 12.92 -13.71
CA ALA A 64 -30.37 14.17 -14.38
C ALA A 64 -29.17 14.86 -15.05
N THR A 65 -27.98 14.78 -14.44
CA THR A 65 -26.80 15.58 -14.82
C THR A 65 -25.64 14.74 -15.35
N ARG A 66 -25.74 13.40 -15.27
CA ARG A 66 -24.67 12.42 -15.55
C ARG A 66 -23.42 12.58 -14.68
N THR A 67 -23.51 13.35 -13.61
CA THR A 67 -22.42 13.62 -12.67
C THR A 67 -22.94 13.52 -11.25
N ASP A 68 -22.04 13.36 -10.27
CA ASP A 68 -22.43 13.32 -8.86
C ASP A 68 -22.91 14.70 -8.38
N THR A 69 -24.22 14.96 -8.49
CA THR A 69 -24.84 16.26 -8.22
C THR A 69 -25.81 16.16 -7.04
N SER A 70 -25.83 17.19 -6.18
CA SER A 70 -26.83 17.30 -5.13
C SER A 70 -28.23 17.46 -5.73
N LEU A 71 -29.22 16.78 -5.16
CA LEU A 71 -30.62 16.92 -5.60
C LEU A 71 -31.12 18.37 -5.45
N HIS A 72 -30.58 19.12 -4.48
CA HIS A 72 -30.92 20.55 -4.30
C HIS A 72 -30.39 21.43 -5.44
N GLU A 73 -29.32 21.01 -6.11
CA GLU A 73 -28.67 21.76 -7.20
C GLU A 73 -29.13 21.28 -8.58
N THR A 74 -29.98 20.25 -8.64
CA THR A 74 -30.49 19.70 -9.88
C THR A 74 -31.58 20.61 -10.46
N PRO A 75 -31.49 21.04 -11.74
CA PRO A 75 -32.40 22.03 -12.33
C PRO A 75 -33.78 21.48 -12.72
N GLN A 76 -34.14 20.27 -12.26
CA GLN A 76 -35.37 19.57 -12.59
C GLN A 76 -35.85 18.73 -11.41
N SER A 77 -37.14 18.41 -11.37
CA SER A 77 -37.70 17.53 -10.36
C SER A 77 -37.29 16.07 -10.62
N VAL A 78 -36.65 15.45 -9.63
CA VAL A 78 -36.22 14.04 -9.67
C VAL A 78 -36.74 13.36 -8.41
N SER A 79 -37.29 12.15 -8.55
CA SER A 79 -37.61 11.27 -7.43
C SER A 79 -36.66 10.08 -7.44
N VAL A 80 -36.08 9.78 -6.29
CA VAL A 80 -35.17 8.66 -6.09
C VAL A 80 -35.86 7.65 -5.17
N VAL A 81 -35.89 6.39 -5.59
CA VAL A 81 -36.36 5.27 -4.76
C VAL A 81 -35.11 4.55 -4.24
N THR A 82 -34.91 4.55 -2.92
CA THR A 82 -33.74 3.92 -2.30
C THR A 82 -33.92 2.41 -2.20
N ARG A 83 -32.81 1.67 -2.02
CA ARG A 83 -32.86 0.22 -1.87
C ARG A 83 -33.70 -0.21 -0.67
N GLU A 84 -33.52 0.46 0.48
CA GLU A 84 -34.29 0.18 1.69
C GLU A 84 -35.80 0.36 1.46
N ALA A 85 -36.21 1.38 0.70
CA ALA A 85 -37.61 1.61 0.36
C ALA A 85 -38.23 0.57 -0.59
N VAL A 86 -37.41 -0.24 -1.28
CA VAL A 86 -37.89 -1.34 -2.13
C VAL A 86 -37.96 -2.65 -1.35
N GLU A 87 -37.11 -2.81 -0.33
CA GLU A 87 -36.99 -4.02 0.46
C GLU A 87 -37.99 -4.09 1.63
N ASP A 88 -38.53 -2.96 2.09
CA ASP A 88 -39.61 -2.85 3.09
C ASP A 88 -41.01 -3.07 2.49
#